data_AF-A0A8T4N3T3-F1
#
_entry.id   AF-A0A8T4N3T3-F1
#
_cell.length_a   1.000
_cell.length_b   1.000
_cell.length_c   1.000
_cell.angle_alpha   90.00
_cell.angle_beta   90.00
_cell.angle_gamma   90.00
#
_symmetry.space_group_name_H-M   'P 1'
#
loop_
_entity.id
_entity.type
_entity.pdbx_description
1 polymer ?
#
loop_
_entity_poly.entity_id
_entity_poly.type
_entity_poly.pdbx_seq_one_letter_code
_entity_poly.pdbx_strand_id
1 'polypeptide(L)'
;MKKNILIASLLFMILFIQTSSSLNATSSSYSFSMFGNGMVTGKGYSNSYNSTFLSETAGTTRSAESSSFRANIGFFEESAYLRTVSISSYSISPKSAVVGSTIGLFVTALNAQSVWAQVTSPNSQVQILNLVNGQTLNYLPVPSVVGRYDVVFYANDSTGAVTSVVDFFDLTSHGSSSSGISSGSGGGSGGGTTRVIERCNYNWDCTPWNVCSDNIQSRTCKNIGTCVGNESKPIEQMQCSESLFDIALILDKVKFTAGNINFNINLDEKIGLEKIDVHVKYSIINSTGYEVFSQIETKAVEKSLSYDKTLDGFNLVDGDYILRVDVLYGNLQRAFAEQKFSILNGELNANSNGITGFAGSTYGEFRGLNIYFIILAFVIVGVLLVAYRYFARKPFNDEENGLLSKVNGLEVYTDTGIKVGRVYGVVIRSNRIYGLVVDLDKDVPVKYSRALIRYEFVRNVRDVVVVDSRIFSHNPQGVSA
;
A
#
# COMPACT_ATOMS: atom_id res chain seq x y z
N MET A 1 -28.92 35.66 -9.39
CA MET A 1 -27.50 36.04 -9.56
C MET A 1 -26.62 35.86 -8.32
N LYS A 2 -27.01 36.32 -7.11
CA LYS A 2 -26.13 36.24 -5.91
C LYS A 2 -25.78 34.83 -5.42
N LYS A 3 -26.63 33.81 -5.68
CA LYS A 3 -26.38 32.40 -5.29
C LYS A 3 -25.27 31.72 -6.12
N ASN A 4 -25.06 32.17 -7.38
CA ASN A 4 -24.10 31.55 -8.29
C ASN A 4 -22.66 32.03 -8.04
N ILE A 5 -22.49 33.25 -7.51
CA ILE A 5 -21.16 33.80 -7.18
C ILE A 5 -20.54 33.04 -5.99
N LEU A 6 -21.36 32.61 -5.03
CA LEU A 6 -20.89 31.91 -3.84
C LEU A 6 -20.48 30.45 -4.14
N ILE A 7 -21.18 29.80 -5.06
CA ILE A 7 -20.82 28.45 -5.55
C ILE A 7 -19.55 28.49 -6.41
N ALA A 8 -19.41 29.50 -7.28
CA ALA A 8 -18.21 29.68 -8.10
C ALA A 8 -16.96 29.96 -7.25
N SER A 9 -17.09 30.76 -6.19
CA SER A 9 -15.98 31.02 -5.26
C SER A 9 -15.56 29.78 -4.47
N LEU A 10 -16.51 28.90 -4.11
CA LEU A 10 -16.22 27.67 -3.39
C LEU A 10 -15.51 26.64 -4.31
N LEU A 11 -15.96 26.52 -5.56
CA LEU A 11 -15.34 25.67 -6.58
C LEU A 11 -13.93 26.12 -6.94
N PHE A 12 -13.69 27.44 -6.99
CA PHE A 12 -12.36 27.99 -7.28
C PHE A 12 -11.35 27.73 -6.15
N MET A 13 -11.80 27.69 -4.89
CA MET A 13 -10.95 27.30 -3.76
C MET A 13 -10.58 25.81 -3.78
N ILE A 14 -11.51 24.94 -4.17
CA ILE A 14 -11.27 23.48 -4.25
C ILE A 14 -10.25 23.16 -5.37
N LEU A 15 -10.30 23.90 -6.49
CA LEU A 15 -9.34 23.74 -7.59
C LEU A 15 -7.91 24.20 -7.25
N PHE A 16 -7.76 25.19 -6.37
CA PHE A 16 -6.42 25.67 -5.96
C PHE A 16 -5.67 24.70 -5.04
N ILE A 17 -6.39 23.83 -4.30
CA ILE A 17 -5.77 22.85 -3.38
C ILE A 17 -5.15 21.66 -4.15
N GLN A 18 -5.51 21.47 -5.43
CA GLN A 18 -5.08 20.31 -6.23
C GLN A 18 -3.81 20.56 -7.07
N THR A 19 -3.11 21.68 -6.91
CA THR A 19 -1.89 21.98 -7.68
C THR A 19 -0.65 22.08 -6.79
N SER A 20 -0.17 20.92 -6.35
CA SER A 20 1.23 20.77 -5.89
C SER A 20 1.95 19.84 -6.85
N SER A 21 3.09 20.31 -7.34
CA SER A 21 3.86 19.72 -8.44
C SER A 21 4.72 18.56 -7.94
N SER A 22 4.67 17.40 -8.60
CA SER A 22 5.71 16.37 -8.48
C SER A 22 6.74 16.57 -9.60
N LEU A 23 7.98 16.84 -9.21
CA LEU A 23 9.15 16.81 -10.10
C LEU A 23 9.69 15.38 -10.10
N ASN A 24 9.44 14.64 -11.19
CA ASN A 24 10.03 13.31 -11.40
C ASN A 24 11.48 13.46 -11.90
N ALA A 25 12.44 12.99 -11.10
CA ALA A 25 13.80 12.73 -11.55
C ALA A 25 13.94 11.21 -11.80
N THR A 26 14.19 10.82 -13.05
CA THR A 26 14.46 9.43 -13.44
C THR A 26 15.97 9.18 -13.47
N SER A 27 16.42 8.04 -12.95
CA SER A 27 17.77 7.52 -13.19
C SER A 27 17.71 6.04 -13.60
N SER A 28 18.64 5.62 -14.46
CA SER A 28 18.65 4.34 -15.16
C SER A 28 19.23 3.19 -14.33
N SER A 29 18.43 2.12 -14.21
CA SER A 29 18.76 0.68 -14.17
C SER A 29 20.13 0.19 -13.64
N TYR A 30 20.08 -0.69 -12.64
CA TYR A 30 21.15 -1.64 -12.28
C TYR A 30 20.56 -3.05 -12.11
N SER A 31 21.28 -4.07 -12.61
CA SER A 31 21.00 -5.49 -12.36
C SER A 31 22.07 -6.07 -11.43
N PHE A 32 21.66 -6.91 -10.47
CA PHE A 32 22.58 -7.70 -9.64
C PHE A 32 22.60 -9.15 -10.13
N SER A 33 23.80 -9.64 -10.44
CA SER A 33 24.13 -11.06 -10.52
C SER A 33 24.98 -11.38 -9.30
N MET A 34 24.53 -12.29 -8.43
CA MET A 34 25.37 -12.86 -7.38
C MET A 34 25.17 -14.37 -7.29
N PHE A 35 26.26 -15.03 -6.89
CA PHE A 35 26.44 -16.44 -6.53
C PHE A 35 26.87 -17.38 -7.68
N GLY A 36 28.19 -17.50 -7.84
CA GLY A 36 28.83 -18.65 -8.47
C GLY A 36 28.87 -19.86 -7.53
N ASN A 37 28.74 -21.06 -8.10
CA ASN A 37 28.59 -22.33 -7.41
C ASN A 37 29.79 -22.70 -6.50
N GLY A 38 29.50 -22.98 -5.22
CA GLY A 38 30.38 -23.76 -4.34
C GLY A 38 30.29 -23.38 -2.85
N MET A 39 29.37 -23.99 -2.11
CA MET A 39 29.37 -23.94 -0.64
C MET A 39 30.19 -25.13 -0.10
N VAL A 40 31.25 -24.87 0.67
CA VAL A 40 32.00 -25.90 1.40
C VAL A 40 31.76 -25.72 2.89
N THR A 41 31.24 -26.76 3.55
CA THR A 41 31.01 -26.77 5.00
C THR A 41 32.19 -27.41 5.73
N GLY A 42 32.63 -26.83 6.85
CA GLY A 42 33.67 -27.37 7.72
C GLY A 42 33.20 -27.43 9.17
N LYS A 43 33.74 -28.36 9.97
CA LYS A 43 33.42 -28.47 11.40
C LYS A 43 34.14 -27.37 12.20
N GLY A 44 33.39 -26.66 13.04
CA GLY A 44 33.92 -25.65 13.96
C GLY A 44 34.80 -26.26 15.06
N TYR A 45 35.80 -25.49 15.52
CA TYR A 45 36.75 -25.89 16.57
C TYR A 45 36.20 -25.76 18.00
N SER A 46 34.91 -25.50 18.18
CA SER A 46 34.27 -25.35 19.50
C SER A 46 33.35 -26.54 19.80
N ASN A 47 33.53 -27.17 20.95
CA ASN A 47 32.65 -28.24 21.44
C ASN A 47 31.23 -27.78 21.79
N SER A 48 30.97 -26.47 21.79
CA SER A 48 29.67 -25.88 22.16
C SER A 48 28.94 -25.17 21.01
N TYR A 49 29.54 -25.10 19.81
CA TYR A 49 28.93 -24.39 18.68
C TYR A 49 29.19 -25.11 17.35
N ASN A 50 28.11 -25.48 16.67
CA ASN A 50 28.17 -26.06 15.33
C ASN A 50 28.10 -24.91 14.30
N SER A 51 29.24 -24.32 13.98
CA SER A 51 29.33 -23.23 13.01
C SER A 51 29.41 -23.77 11.57
N THR A 52 28.51 -23.33 10.70
CA THR A 52 28.61 -23.58 9.25
C THR A 52 29.35 -22.42 8.60
N PHE A 53 30.51 -22.69 8.00
CA PHE A 53 31.30 -21.67 7.31
C PHE A 53 30.91 -21.60 5.82
N LEU A 54 30.83 -20.39 5.27
CA LEU A 54 30.76 -20.11 3.84
C LEU A 54 32.09 -19.50 3.42
N SER A 55 32.85 -20.23 2.60
CA SER A 55 34.12 -19.75 2.03
C SER A 55 33.95 -19.62 0.53
N GLU A 56 33.98 -18.39 0.01
CA GLU A 56 34.06 -18.15 -1.43
C GLU A 56 35.52 -18.36 -1.88
N THR A 57 35.75 -19.32 -2.77
CA THR A 57 37.06 -19.46 -3.41
C THR A 57 37.03 -18.61 -4.68
N ALA A 58 37.37 -17.33 -4.57
CA ALA A 58 37.55 -16.50 -5.76
C ALA A 58 38.75 -17.07 -6.55
N GLY A 59 38.49 -17.54 -7.77
CA GLY A 59 39.57 -17.90 -8.70
C GLY A 59 40.40 -16.65 -8.99
N THR A 60 41.64 -16.63 -8.50
CA THR A 60 42.52 -15.46 -8.63
C THR A 60 43.04 -15.35 -10.07
N THR A 61 42.69 -14.28 -10.76
CA THR A 61 43.59 -13.73 -11.78
C THR A 61 44.72 -13.01 -11.04
N ARG A 62 45.95 -13.22 -11.51
CA ARG A 62 47.19 -12.85 -10.82
C ARG A 62 47.16 -11.40 -10.29
N SER A 63 47.37 -11.26 -8.98
CA SER A 63 47.72 -10.04 -8.21
C SER A 63 46.63 -9.32 -7.41
N ALA A 64 45.46 -9.93 -7.18
CA ALA A 64 44.55 -9.46 -6.13
C ALA A 64 44.74 -10.30 -4.85
N GLU A 65 45.17 -9.69 -3.76
CA GLU A 65 45.13 -10.31 -2.42
C GLU A 65 43.66 -10.61 -2.08
N SER A 66 43.29 -11.88 -1.99
CA SER A 66 41.93 -12.25 -1.59
C SER A 66 41.79 -12.10 -0.08
N SER A 67 41.12 -11.03 0.37
CA SER A 67 40.67 -10.92 1.76
C SER A 67 39.56 -11.94 2.01
N SER A 68 39.86 -13.01 2.75
CA SER A 68 38.81 -13.97 3.14
C SER A 68 37.86 -13.30 4.14
N PHE A 69 36.60 -13.10 3.76
CA PHE A 69 35.57 -12.63 4.68
C PHE A 69 35.09 -13.81 5.54
N ARG A 70 35.20 -13.67 6.86
CA ARG A 70 34.68 -14.65 7.83
C ARG A 70 33.48 -14.02 8.55
N ALA A 71 32.27 -14.45 8.22
CA ALA A 71 31.10 -14.15 9.02
C ALA A 71 30.70 -15.37 9.84
N ASN A 72 30.60 -15.20 11.15
CA ASN A 72 29.93 -16.17 12.02
C ASN A 72 28.42 -15.93 11.90
N ILE A 73 27.73 -16.83 11.21
CA ILE A 73 26.27 -16.86 11.22
C ILE A 73 25.87 -17.73 12.41
N GLY A 74 25.70 -17.11 13.58
CA GLY A 74 25.17 -17.77 14.75
C GLY A 74 23.65 -17.88 14.63
N PHE A 75 23.11 -19.09 14.67
CA PHE A 75 21.68 -19.32 14.81
C PHE A 75 21.37 -19.47 16.31
N PHE A 76 20.53 -18.60 16.87
CA PHE A 76 20.12 -18.68 18.27
C PHE A 76 19.15 -19.84 18.49
N GLU A 77 19.33 -20.61 19.58
CA GLU A 77 18.62 -21.88 19.82
C GLU A 77 17.14 -21.72 20.24
N GLU A 78 16.62 -20.49 20.38
CA GLU A 78 15.25 -20.27 20.90
C GLU A 78 14.36 -19.35 20.06
N SER A 79 14.79 -18.85 18.90
CA SER A 79 13.85 -18.22 17.97
C SER A 79 13.04 -19.33 17.29
N ALA A 80 11.75 -19.42 17.61
CA ALA A 80 10.82 -20.23 16.84
C ALA A 80 10.78 -19.67 15.42
N TYR A 81 11.62 -20.22 14.53
CA TYR A 81 11.61 -19.87 13.12
C TYR A 81 10.17 -20.04 12.64
N LEU A 82 9.51 -18.93 12.30
CA LEU A 82 8.38 -18.97 11.39
C LEU A 82 8.94 -19.57 10.11
N ARG A 83 8.78 -20.89 9.98
CA ARG A 83 9.28 -21.67 8.87
C ARG A 83 8.42 -21.31 7.67
N THR A 84 8.78 -20.22 7.00
CA THR A 84 8.13 -19.81 5.76
C THR A 84 8.20 -20.97 4.77
N VAL A 85 7.07 -21.26 4.12
CA VAL A 85 7.04 -22.22 3.01
C VAL A 85 8.03 -21.79 1.91
N SER A 86 8.83 -22.73 1.39
CA SER A 86 9.80 -22.43 0.34
C SER A 86 9.87 -23.59 -0.67
N ILE A 87 9.82 -23.30 -1.97
CA ILE A 87 10.04 -24.31 -3.02
C ILE A 87 11.54 -24.54 -3.14
N SER A 88 11.99 -25.77 -2.84
CA SER A 88 13.42 -26.13 -2.86
C SER A 88 13.90 -26.59 -4.24
N SER A 89 13.03 -27.20 -5.04
CA SER A 89 13.31 -27.57 -6.43
C SER A 89 12.03 -27.76 -7.23
N TYR A 90 12.13 -27.61 -8.55
CA TYR A 90 11.05 -27.88 -9.48
C TYR A 90 11.64 -28.28 -10.84
N SER A 91 10.88 -28.98 -11.67
CA SER A 91 11.29 -29.26 -13.04
C SER A 91 10.09 -29.52 -13.95
N ILE A 92 10.27 -29.22 -15.24
CA ILE A 92 9.35 -29.55 -16.32
C ILE A 92 10.12 -30.35 -17.36
N SER A 93 9.65 -31.55 -17.69
CA SER A 93 10.31 -32.44 -18.65
C SER A 93 9.31 -33.19 -19.53
N PRO A 94 9.44 -33.15 -20.87
CA PRO A 94 10.43 -32.37 -21.62
C PRO A 94 10.06 -30.87 -21.69
N LYS A 95 11.04 -30.02 -21.97
CA LYS A 95 10.84 -28.57 -22.18
C LYS A 95 10.20 -28.23 -23.53
N SER A 96 10.33 -29.12 -24.51
CA SER A 96 9.68 -29.03 -25.80
C SER A 96 9.12 -30.40 -26.17
N ALA A 97 7.87 -30.46 -26.61
CA ALA A 97 7.20 -31.70 -26.95
C ALA A 97 6.28 -31.51 -28.16
N VAL A 98 5.94 -32.59 -28.86
CA VAL A 98 4.90 -32.51 -29.90
C VAL A 98 3.52 -32.52 -29.25
N VAL A 99 2.54 -31.86 -29.87
CA VAL A 99 1.11 -31.95 -29.50
C VAL A 99 0.71 -33.41 -29.24
N GLY A 100 0.07 -33.66 -28.09
CA GLY A 100 -0.31 -35.00 -27.63
C GLY A 100 0.73 -35.71 -26.75
N SER A 101 1.91 -35.11 -26.54
CA SER A 101 2.91 -35.64 -25.60
C SER A 101 2.52 -35.35 -24.15
N THR A 102 2.92 -36.26 -23.26
CA THR A 102 2.85 -36.05 -21.81
C THR A 102 4.02 -35.20 -21.32
N ILE A 103 3.74 -34.28 -20.41
CA ILE A 103 4.69 -33.37 -19.77
C ILE A 103 4.80 -33.74 -18.29
N GLY A 104 5.99 -34.11 -17.83
CA GLY A 104 6.27 -34.34 -16.42
C GLY A 104 6.45 -33.02 -15.68
N LEU A 105 5.64 -32.80 -14.64
CA LEU A 105 5.71 -31.64 -13.74
C LEU A 105 6.14 -32.12 -12.35
N PHE A 106 7.23 -31.59 -11.82
CA PHE A 106 7.77 -31.96 -10.50
C PHE A 106 8.01 -30.73 -9.65
N VAL A 107 7.67 -30.80 -8.36
CA VAL A 107 7.98 -29.76 -7.37
C VAL A 107 8.30 -30.39 -6.03
N THR A 108 9.32 -29.85 -5.35
CA THR A 108 9.62 -30.12 -3.95
C THR A 108 9.60 -28.82 -3.17
N ALA A 109 8.90 -28.78 -2.05
CA ALA A 109 8.83 -27.64 -1.15
C ALA A 109 9.06 -28.05 0.30
N LEU A 110 9.73 -27.18 1.06
CA LEU A 110 9.95 -27.31 2.49
C LEU A 110 8.82 -26.61 3.25
N ASN A 111 8.41 -27.23 4.37
CA ASN A 111 7.35 -26.73 5.25
C ASN A 111 6.00 -26.52 4.53
N ALA A 112 5.81 -27.16 3.38
CA ALA A 112 4.56 -27.10 2.63
C ALA A 112 3.58 -28.18 3.11
N GLN A 113 2.34 -27.78 3.34
CA GLN A 113 1.20 -28.69 3.52
C GLN A 113 0.64 -29.14 2.17
N SER A 114 0.60 -28.24 1.19
CA SER A 114 0.10 -28.55 -0.15
C SER A 114 0.95 -27.92 -1.24
N VAL A 115 0.99 -28.59 -2.40
CA VAL A 115 1.66 -28.10 -3.61
C VAL A 115 0.74 -28.30 -4.82
N TRP A 116 0.72 -27.34 -5.73
CA TRP A 116 -0.05 -27.42 -6.97
C TRP A 116 0.66 -26.65 -8.08
N ALA A 117 0.25 -26.89 -9.32
CA ALA A 117 0.69 -26.11 -10.47
C ALA A 117 -0.50 -25.48 -11.18
N GLN A 118 -0.34 -24.25 -11.64
CA GLN A 118 -1.24 -23.60 -12.56
C GLN A 118 -0.59 -23.56 -13.94
N VAL A 119 -1.20 -24.21 -14.92
CA VAL A 119 -0.74 -24.24 -16.31
C VAL A 119 -1.64 -23.32 -17.14
N THR A 120 -1.06 -22.33 -17.79
CA THR A 120 -1.74 -21.39 -18.69
C THR A 120 -1.32 -21.67 -20.12
N SER A 121 -2.28 -22.09 -20.94
CA SER A 121 -2.05 -22.40 -22.35
C SER A 121 -1.95 -21.15 -23.23
N PRO A 122 -1.44 -21.26 -24.47
CA PRO A 122 -1.31 -20.13 -25.40
C PRO A 122 -2.61 -19.38 -25.71
N ASN A 123 -3.76 -20.03 -25.56
CA ASN A 123 -5.09 -19.44 -25.73
C ASN A 123 -5.68 -18.92 -24.41
N SER A 124 -4.83 -18.67 -23.40
CA SER A 124 -5.17 -18.16 -22.07
C SER A 124 -6.12 -19.03 -21.25
N GLN A 125 -6.22 -20.33 -21.56
CA GLN A 125 -6.97 -21.26 -20.71
C GLN A 125 -6.09 -21.70 -19.55
N VAL A 126 -6.67 -21.72 -18.35
CA VAL A 126 -5.96 -22.01 -17.10
C VAL A 126 -6.39 -23.38 -16.58
N GLN A 127 -5.42 -24.21 -16.21
CA GLN A 127 -5.64 -25.52 -15.58
C GLN A 127 -4.89 -25.60 -14.27
N ILE A 128 -5.57 -26.02 -13.21
CA ILE A 128 -4.99 -26.20 -11.88
C ILE A 128 -4.78 -27.69 -11.63
N LEU A 129 -3.55 -28.06 -11.30
CA LEU A 129 -3.10 -29.44 -11.13
C LEU A 129 -2.61 -29.63 -9.69
N ASN A 130 -3.27 -30.49 -8.93
CA ASN A 130 -2.79 -30.87 -7.61
C ASN A 130 -1.56 -31.77 -7.75
N LEU A 131 -0.47 -31.41 -7.07
CA LEU A 131 0.79 -32.16 -7.10
C LEU A 131 1.00 -32.84 -5.75
N VAL A 132 1.87 -33.86 -5.74
CA VAL A 132 2.38 -34.46 -4.50
C VAL A 132 3.82 -34.00 -4.33
N ASN A 133 4.14 -33.47 -3.15
CA ASN A 133 5.45 -32.91 -2.85
C ASN A 133 6.56 -33.95 -3.06
N GLY A 134 7.51 -33.68 -3.94
CA GLY A 134 8.59 -34.59 -4.31
C GLY A 134 8.21 -35.70 -5.30
N GLN A 135 7.07 -35.59 -5.99
CA GLN A 135 6.66 -36.53 -7.05
C GLN A 135 6.42 -35.82 -8.39
N THR A 136 6.59 -36.55 -9.49
CA THR A 136 6.33 -36.07 -10.84
C THR A 136 4.91 -36.41 -11.27
N LEU A 137 4.11 -35.40 -11.64
CA LEU A 137 2.81 -35.57 -12.29
C LEU A 137 2.99 -35.61 -13.81
N ASN A 138 2.42 -36.63 -14.45
CA ASN A 138 2.35 -36.75 -15.90
C ASN A 138 1.13 -35.99 -16.44
N TYR A 139 1.34 -34.76 -16.88
CA TYR A 139 0.31 -33.86 -17.40
C TYR A 139 0.12 -34.03 -18.91
N LEU A 140 -1.13 -34.19 -19.37
CA LEU A 140 -1.48 -34.18 -20.79
C LEU A 140 -2.26 -32.88 -21.11
N PRO A 141 -1.72 -31.95 -21.91
CA PRO A 141 -2.37 -30.68 -22.19
C PRO A 141 -3.71 -30.83 -22.94
N VAL A 142 -4.82 -30.35 -22.36
CA VAL A 142 -6.16 -30.38 -22.98
C VAL A 142 -6.84 -29.01 -22.89
N PRO A 143 -7.05 -28.26 -23.99
CA PRO A 143 -6.73 -28.62 -25.37
C PRO A 143 -5.22 -28.55 -25.64
N SER A 144 -4.74 -29.42 -26.52
CA SER A 144 -3.35 -29.43 -26.98
C SER A 144 -3.17 -28.37 -28.08
N VAL A 145 -2.88 -27.14 -27.68
CA VAL A 145 -2.66 -25.99 -28.57
C VAL A 145 -1.15 -25.80 -28.78
N VAL A 146 -0.72 -25.59 -30.02
CA VAL A 146 0.70 -25.35 -30.33
C VAL A 146 1.17 -24.01 -29.76
N GLY A 147 2.14 -24.04 -28.85
CA GLY A 147 2.78 -22.85 -28.31
C GLY A 147 3.38 -23.05 -26.93
N ARG A 148 3.76 -21.92 -26.32
CA ARG A 148 4.30 -21.86 -24.97
C ARG A 148 3.19 -21.98 -23.93
N TYR A 149 3.39 -22.89 -22.98
CA TYR A 149 2.57 -23.03 -21.79
C TYR A 149 3.37 -22.48 -20.61
N ASP A 150 2.80 -21.49 -19.93
CA ASP A 150 3.37 -20.98 -18.69
C ASP A 150 2.89 -21.83 -17.52
N VAL A 151 3.81 -22.20 -16.62
CA VAL A 151 3.54 -23.05 -15.47
C VAL A 151 3.97 -22.30 -14.22
N VAL A 152 3.04 -22.08 -13.31
CA VAL A 152 3.32 -21.51 -11.98
C VAL A 152 3.15 -22.62 -10.94
N PHE A 153 4.25 -23.01 -10.31
CA PHE A 153 4.21 -23.91 -9.16
C PHE A 153 3.94 -23.11 -7.90
N TYR A 154 3.08 -23.63 -7.04
CA TYR A 154 2.73 -23.06 -5.76
C TYR A 154 2.98 -24.07 -4.65
N ALA A 155 3.33 -23.55 -3.48
CA ALA A 155 3.35 -24.30 -2.24
C ALA A 155 2.71 -23.44 -1.14
N ASN A 156 1.84 -24.04 -0.32
CA ASN A 156 1.34 -23.40 0.90
C ASN A 156 1.72 -24.17 2.15
N ASP A 157 1.81 -23.47 3.27
CA ASP A 157 1.86 -24.09 4.59
C ASP A 157 0.47 -24.12 5.26
N SER A 158 0.43 -24.67 6.48
CA SER A 158 -0.80 -24.77 7.28
C SER A 158 -1.29 -23.44 7.85
N THR A 159 -0.48 -22.38 7.78
CA THR A 159 -0.88 -21.03 8.20
C THR A 159 -1.51 -20.23 7.06
N GLY A 160 -1.41 -20.75 5.82
CA GLY A 160 -1.90 -20.10 4.62
C GLY A 160 -0.86 -19.23 3.92
N ALA A 161 0.40 -19.22 4.38
CA ALA A 161 1.47 -18.58 3.62
C ALA A 161 1.69 -19.34 2.31
N VAL A 162 1.91 -18.61 1.21
CA VAL A 162 2.07 -19.18 -0.13
C VAL A 162 3.38 -18.66 -0.74
N THR A 163 4.12 -19.55 -1.39
CA THR A 163 5.25 -19.22 -2.26
C THR A 163 4.99 -19.76 -3.66
N SER A 164 5.57 -19.14 -4.68
CA SER A 164 5.44 -19.61 -6.06
C SER A 164 6.71 -19.44 -6.89
N VAL A 165 6.81 -20.23 -7.98
CA VAL A 165 7.86 -20.10 -8.99
C VAL A 165 7.28 -20.35 -10.38
N VAL A 166 7.78 -19.59 -11.36
CA VAL A 166 7.27 -19.60 -12.74
C VAL A 166 8.28 -20.28 -13.65
N ASP A 167 7.78 -21.11 -14.57
CA ASP A 167 8.54 -21.80 -15.60
C ASP A 167 7.66 -22.05 -16.84
N PHE A 168 8.19 -22.67 -17.89
CA PHE A 168 7.41 -22.94 -19.11
C PHE A 168 7.84 -24.22 -19.85
N PHE A 169 7.00 -24.66 -20.79
CA PHE A 169 7.34 -25.62 -21.84
C PHE A 169 6.64 -25.26 -23.17
N ASP A 170 7.16 -25.76 -24.28
CA ASP A 170 6.65 -25.49 -25.62
C ASP A 170 6.05 -26.75 -26.26
N LEU A 171 4.83 -26.65 -26.80
CA LEU A 171 4.26 -27.67 -27.69
C LEU A 171 4.46 -27.26 -29.15
N THR A 172 5.09 -28.12 -29.94
CA THR A 172 5.23 -27.97 -31.39
C THR A 172 4.21 -28.85 -32.13
N SER A 173 3.82 -28.45 -33.34
CA SER A 173 3.05 -29.34 -34.20
C SER A 173 3.84 -30.63 -34.46
N HIS A 174 3.12 -31.75 -34.63
CA HIS A 174 3.73 -32.95 -35.17
C HIS A 174 4.16 -32.61 -36.59
N GLY A 175 5.44 -32.25 -36.77
CA GLY A 175 5.99 -32.03 -38.10
C GLY A 175 5.83 -33.34 -38.84
N SER A 176 4.91 -33.40 -39.80
CA SER A 176 4.81 -34.51 -40.74
C SER A 176 6.19 -34.62 -41.37
N SER A 177 7.00 -35.52 -40.86
CA SER A 177 8.32 -35.82 -41.40
C SER A 177 8.08 -36.33 -42.81
N SER A 178 8.14 -35.43 -43.77
CA SER A 178 8.18 -35.74 -45.19
C SER A 178 9.52 -36.44 -45.41
N SER A 179 9.52 -37.76 -45.19
CA SER A 179 10.55 -38.65 -45.66
C SER A 179 10.75 -38.36 -47.14
N GLY A 180 11.91 -37.79 -47.48
CA GLY A 180 12.28 -37.48 -48.85
C GLY A 180 12.23 -38.73 -49.70
N ILE A 181 11.17 -38.86 -50.50
CA ILE A 181 11.18 -39.68 -51.70
C ILE A 181 11.71 -38.78 -52.81
N SER A 182 13.00 -39.01 -53.12
CA SER A 182 13.62 -38.57 -54.35
C SER A 182 12.89 -39.12 -55.57
N SER A 183 12.86 -38.30 -56.62
CA SER A 183 12.54 -38.61 -58.03
C SER A 183 11.08 -38.43 -58.47
N GLY A 184 10.88 -37.51 -59.44
CA GLY A 184 9.63 -37.37 -60.19
C GLY A 184 9.37 -35.94 -60.64
N SER A 185 9.91 -35.57 -61.80
CA SER A 185 9.67 -34.31 -62.50
C SER A 185 8.19 -33.93 -62.64
N GLY A 186 7.92 -32.63 -62.56
CA GLY A 186 6.89 -31.98 -63.38
C GLY A 186 5.83 -31.19 -62.61
N GLY A 187 5.67 -29.93 -63.01
CA GLY A 187 4.42 -29.19 -62.84
C GLY A 187 4.42 -28.16 -61.72
N GLY A 188 4.39 -26.88 -62.10
CA GLY A 188 4.42 -25.75 -61.19
C GLY A 188 3.21 -25.65 -60.26
N SER A 189 3.40 -24.96 -59.14
CA SER A 189 2.31 -24.37 -58.36
C SER A 189 2.88 -23.28 -57.44
N GLY A 190 2.11 -22.21 -57.27
CA GLY A 190 2.55 -20.90 -56.80
C GLY A 190 3.19 -20.87 -55.42
N GLY A 191 4.30 -20.14 -55.34
CA GLY A 191 5.03 -19.82 -54.11
C GLY A 191 4.20 -18.92 -53.19
N GLY A 192 3.45 -19.54 -52.29
CA GLY A 192 3.02 -18.90 -51.04
C GLY A 192 4.11 -19.10 -50.00
N THR A 193 5.06 -18.18 -49.91
CA THR A 193 5.99 -18.10 -48.77
C THR A 193 5.18 -17.95 -47.50
N THR A 194 4.98 -19.04 -46.77
CA THR A 194 4.55 -19.00 -45.37
C THR A 194 5.66 -18.33 -44.59
N ARG A 195 5.56 -17.00 -44.45
CA ARG A 195 6.40 -16.24 -43.52
C ARG A 195 6.23 -16.90 -42.16
N VAL A 196 7.29 -17.56 -41.67
CA VAL A 196 7.41 -17.95 -40.28
C VAL A 196 7.32 -16.65 -39.49
N ILE A 197 6.13 -16.39 -38.93
CA ILE A 197 5.94 -15.28 -38.00
C ILE A 197 6.70 -15.70 -36.76
N GLU A 198 7.93 -15.21 -36.65
CA GLU A 198 8.76 -15.37 -35.46
C GLU A 198 7.95 -14.78 -34.30
N ARG A 199 7.44 -15.66 -33.43
CA ARG A 199 6.64 -15.24 -32.29
C ARG A 199 7.52 -14.36 -31.43
N CYS A 200 7.08 -13.14 -31.26
CA CYS A 200 7.75 -12.22 -30.38
C CYS A 200 7.65 -12.75 -28.93
N ASN A 201 8.60 -12.39 -28.08
CA ASN A 201 8.58 -12.73 -26.65
C ASN A 201 8.45 -11.44 -25.82
N TYR A 202 7.60 -11.45 -24.80
CA TYR A 202 7.57 -10.39 -23.79
C TYR A 202 8.61 -10.71 -22.72
N ASN A 203 9.52 -9.78 -22.46
CA ASN A 203 10.51 -9.91 -21.39
C ASN A 203 10.50 -8.60 -20.61
N TRP A 204 10.05 -8.64 -19.36
CA TRP A 204 9.84 -7.42 -18.57
C TRP A 204 10.97 -7.22 -17.58
N ASP A 205 11.67 -6.09 -17.73
CA ASP A 205 12.66 -5.61 -16.77
C ASP A 205 11.99 -4.56 -15.87
N CYS A 206 11.84 -4.87 -14.58
CA CYS A 206 11.15 -4.01 -13.62
C CYS A 206 12.14 -3.40 -12.64
N THR A 207 11.96 -2.11 -12.37
CA THR A 207 12.60 -1.44 -11.24
C THR A 207 12.11 -2.06 -9.90
N PRO A 208 12.89 -1.93 -8.81
CA PRO A 208 12.40 -2.23 -7.47
C PRO A 208 11.15 -1.42 -7.14
N TRP A 209 10.33 -1.91 -6.20
CA TRP A 209 9.24 -1.12 -5.63
C TRP A 209 9.79 0.18 -5.01
N ASN A 210 9.10 1.30 -5.27
CA ASN A 210 9.42 2.58 -4.64
C ASN A 210 9.02 2.57 -3.15
N VAL A 211 9.33 3.67 -2.45
CA VAL A 211 8.83 3.88 -1.08
C VAL A 211 7.32 3.95 -1.09
N CYS A 212 6.70 3.30 -0.11
CA CYS A 212 5.28 3.44 0.15
C CYS A 212 4.91 4.93 0.36
N SER A 213 4.08 5.48 -0.52
CA SER A 213 3.49 6.81 -0.36
C SER A 213 1.97 6.66 -0.48
N ASP A 214 1.23 7.26 0.44
CA ASP A 214 -0.24 7.16 0.47
C ASP A 214 -0.76 5.71 0.45
N ASN A 215 -0.10 4.80 1.20
CA ASN A 215 -0.38 3.35 1.23
C ASN A 215 -0.22 2.63 -0.12
N ILE A 216 0.45 3.23 -1.10
CA ILE A 216 0.71 2.62 -2.40
C ILE A 216 2.22 2.64 -2.68
N GLN A 217 2.76 1.48 -3.09
CA GLN A 217 4.07 1.41 -3.71
C GLN A 217 3.92 1.11 -5.21
N SER A 218 4.77 1.72 -6.01
CA SER A 218 4.82 1.58 -7.46
C SER A 218 6.20 1.20 -7.96
N ARG A 219 6.24 0.55 -9.12
CA ARG A 219 7.46 0.27 -9.87
C ARG A 219 7.18 0.46 -11.35
N THR A 220 8.23 0.67 -12.13
CA THR A 220 8.15 0.74 -13.60
C THR A 220 8.73 -0.52 -14.22
N CYS A 221 7.99 -1.13 -15.15
CA CYS A 221 8.38 -2.29 -15.93
C CYS A 221 8.51 -1.92 -17.41
N LYS A 222 9.69 -2.19 -17.98
CA LYS A 222 10.00 -1.98 -19.40
C LYS A 222 10.09 -3.31 -20.12
N ASN A 223 9.37 -3.44 -21.24
CA ASN A 223 9.54 -4.60 -22.10
C ASN A 223 10.88 -4.48 -22.85
N ILE A 224 11.79 -5.40 -22.57
CA ILE A 224 13.06 -5.63 -23.28
C ILE A 224 12.97 -6.78 -24.28
N GLY A 225 11.78 -7.37 -24.43
CA GLY A 225 11.47 -8.40 -25.40
C GLY A 225 11.26 -7.86 -26.82
N THR A 226 10.97 -8.76 -27.76
CA THR A 226 10.73 -8.43 -29.17
C THR A 226 9.27 -8.06 -29.46
N CYS A 227 8.36 -8.30 -28.52
CA CYS A 227 6.95 -7.95 -28.70
C CYS A 227 6.68 -6.46 -28.49
N VAL A 228 5.71 -5.94 -29.24
CA VAL A 228 5.10 -4.64 -28.99
C VAL A 228 3.76 -4.88 -28.30
N GLY A 229 3.56 -4.32 -27.10
CA GLY A 229 2.33 -4.48 -26.32
C GLY A 229 2.57 -4.51 -24.82
N ASN A 230 1.48 -4.70 -24.05
CA ASN A 230 1.48 -4.77 -22.58
C ASN A 230 0.99 -6.13 -22.06
N GLU A 231 0.98 -7.18 -22.90
CA GLU A 231 0.58 -8.51 -22.46
C GLU A 231 1.60 -9.04 -21.44
N SER A 232 1.10 -9.72 -20.40
CA SER A 232 1.90 -10.24 -19.28
C SER A 232 2.75 -9.19 -18.55
N LYS A 233 2.39 -7.90 -18.65
CA LYS A 233 3.08 -6.83 -17.91
C LYS A 233 2.92 -7.08 -16.40
N PRO A 234 4.02 -7.17 -15.63
CA PRO A 234 3.92 -7.33 -14.18
C PRO A 234 3.20 -6.15 -13.54
N ILE A 235 2.58 -6.38 -12.37
CA ILE A 235 1.93 -5.30 -11.61
C ILE A 235 2.92 -4.17 -11.31
N GLU A 236 2.49 -2.94 -11.52
CA GLU A 236 3.27 -1.71 -11.31
C GLU A 236 2.82 -0.92 -10.09
N GLN A 237 1.71 -1.32 -9.45
CA GLN A 237 1.21 -0.73 -8.21
C GLN A 237 0.70 -1.83 -7.29
N MET A 238 0.97 -1.70 -5.99
CA MET A 238 0.36 -2.53 -4.95
C MET A 238 0.15 -1.71 -3.68
N GLN A 239 -0.86 -2.10 -2.90
CA GLN A 239 -0.99 -1.55 -1.56
C GLN A 239 0.19 -2.01 -0.70
N CYS A 240 0.68 -1.11 0.12
CA CYS A 240 1.73 -1.46 1.07
C CYS A 240 1.16 -2.42 2.10
N SER A 241 1.86 -3.53 2.35
CA SER A 241 1.72 -4.19 3.64
C SER A 241 2.20 -3.18 4.69
N GLU A 242 1.37 -2.85 5.67
CA GLU A 242 1.68 -1.87 6.72
C GLU A 242 3.13 -2.03 7.18
N SER A 243 3.97 -1.01 6.98
CA SER A 243 5.35 -1.05 7.42
C SER A 243 5.36 -1.06 8.94
N LEU A 244 5.88 -2.12 9.55
CA LEU A 244 5.98 -2.21 11.00
C LEU A 244 6.91 -1.14 11.60
N PHE A 245 7.86 -0.62 10.81
CA PHE A 245 8.87 0.36 11.24
C PHE A 245 8.80 1.67 10.48
N ASP A 246 8.84 2.77 11.23
CA ASP A 246 9.28 4.08 10.75
C ASP A 246 10.74 4.28 11.15
N ILE A 247 11.54 4.84 10.23
CA ILE A 247 12.95 5.13 10.48
C ILE A 247 13.20 6.61 10.41
N ALA A 248 13.69 7.15 11.53
CA ALA A 248 14.30 8.45 11.62
C ALA A 248 15.81 8.33 11.45
N LEU A 249 16.33 8.83 10.34
CA LEU A 249 17.73 9.20 10.27
C LEU A 249 17.86 10.68 10.63
N ILE A 250 18.55 10.95 11.73
CA ILE A 250 18.93 12.31 12.09
C ILE A 250 20.45 12.34 12.06
N LEU A 251 20.99 13.01 11.05
CA LEU A 251 22.40 13.36 11.00
C LEU A 251 22.71 14.45 12.02
N ASP A 252 22.57 14.14 13.29
CA ASP A 252 22.94 15.05 14.36
C ASP A 252 24.45 15.01 14.56
N LYS A 253 25.06 16.19 14.43
CA LYS A 253 26.49 16.41 14.75
C LYS A 253 27.43 15.53 13.91
N VAL A 254 27.20 15.42 12.61
CA VAL A 254 28.14 14.74 11.70
C VAL A 254 29.47 15.45 11.74
N LYS A 255 30.39 14.91 12.54
CA LYS A 255 31.78 15.31 12.56
C LYS A 255 32.54 14.37 11.65
N PHE A 256 32.96 14.89 10.50
CA PHE A 256 33.92 14.17 9.69
C PHE A 256 35.30 14.39 10.27
N THR A 257 35.90 13.33 10.77
CA THR A 257 37.28 13.37 11.25
C THR A 257 38.02 12.27 10.50
N ALA A 258 38.83 12.68 9.51
CA ALA A 258 39.79 11.82 8.82
C ALA A 258 39.25 10.43 8.39
N GLY A 259 38.12 10.39 7.68
CA GLY A 259 37.56 9.13 7.16
C GLY A 259 36.50 8.46 8.04
N ASN A 260 36.03 9.15 9.09
CA ASN A 260 34.94 8.68 9.94
C ASN A 260 33.69 9.53 9.76
N ILE A 261 32.51 8.90 9.68
CA ILE A 261 31.20 9.56 9.69
C ILE A 261 30.44 9.09 10.93
N ASN A 262 30.05 10.04 11.78
CA ASN A 262 29.26 9.79 12.98
C ASN A 262 27.83 10.31 12.80
N PHE A 263 26.83 9.51 13.15
CA PHE A 263 25.43 9.89 13.03
C PHE A 263 24.57 9.13 14.05
N ASN A 264 23.38 9.66 14.33
CA ASN A 264 22.41 9.02 15.20
C ASN A 264 21.32 8.36 14.35
N ILE A 265 20.93 7.15 14.73
CA ILE A 265 19.86 6.40 14.08
C ILE A 265 18.75 6.22 15.11
N ASN A 266 17.53 6.59 14.72
CA ASN A 266 16.33 6.40 15.51
C ASN A 266 15.39 5.46 14.76
N LEU A 267 15.23 4.25 15.26
CA LEU A 267 14.26 3.27 14.76
C LEU A 267 13.01 3.35 15.65
N ASP A 268 11.82 3.45 15.06
CA ASP A 268 10.56 3.50 15.79
C ASP A 268 9.57 2.49 15.18
N GLU A 269 9.26 1.45 15.94
CA GLU A 269 8.28 0.41 15.58
C GLU A 269 6.87 0.91 15.91
N LYS A 270 5.99 0.97 14.90
CA LYS A 270 4.66 1.55 15.07
C LYS A 270 3.62 0.56 15.60
N ILE A 271 3.81 -0.74 15.34
CA ILE A 271 2.75 -1.73 15.50
C ILE A 271 3.14 -2.87 16.46
N GLY A 272 4.41 -3.30 16.49
CA GLY A 272 4.84 -4.41 17.32
C GLY A 272 5.01 -4.04 18.80
N LEU A 273 4.75 -5.02 19.66
CA LEU A 273 5.06 -5.00 21.09
C LEU A 273 6.21 -5.95 21.44
N GLU A 274 6.63 -6.78 20.48
CA GLU A 274 7.65 -7.79 20.67
C GLU A 274 8.99 -7.29 20.16
N LYS A 275 10.06 -7.70 20.85
CA LYS A 275 11.42 -7.43 20.42
C LYS A 275 11.73 -8.23 19.17
N ILE A 276 12.02 -7.56 18.07
CA ILE A 276 12.42 -8.19 16.81
C ILE A 276 13.87 -7.87 16.46
N ASP A 277 14.52 -8.79 15.75
CA ASP A 277 15.83 -8.56 15.16
C ASP A 277 15.68 -7.98 13.74
N VAL A 278 16.38 -6.87 13.49
CA VAL A 278 16.43 -6.20 12.20
C VAL A 278 17.85 -6.16 11.67
N HIS A 279 18.01 -6.30 10.36
CA HIS A 279 19.28 -6.14 9.67
C HIS A 279 19.40 -4.70 9.16
N VAL A 280 20.38 -3.96 9.66
CA VAL A 280 20.66 -2.58 9.27
C VAL A 280 21.84 -2.55 8.31
N LYS A 281 21.61 -2.14 7.06
CA LYS A 281 22.64 -1.90 6.05
C LYS A 281 22.93 -0.40 5.95
N TYR A 282 24.21 -0.05 6.06
CA TYR A 282 24.75 1.28 5.84
C TYR A 282 25.42 1.32 4.47
N SER A 283 25.09 2.31 3.66
CA SER A 283 25.67 2.52 2.35
C SER A 283 26.10 3.98 2.18
N ILE A 284 27.29 4.20 1.61
CA ILE A 284 27.69 5.52 1.11
C ILE A 284 27.67 5.43 -0.42
N ILE A 285 26.85 6.26 -1.04
CA ILE A 285 26.60 6.25 -2.48
C ILE A 285 27.09 7.57 -3.05
N ASN A 286 27.93 7.54 -4.08
CA ASN A 286 28.42 8.78 -4.72
C ASN A 286 27.36 9.40 -5.65
N SER A 287 27.66 10.57 -6.21
CA SER A 287 26.79 11.28 -7.16
C SER A 287 26.44 10.50 -8.44
N THR A 288 27.27 9.51 -8.82
CA THR A 288 27.00 8.61 -9.95
C THR A 288 26.09 7.43 -9.61
N GLY A 289 25.68 7.28 -8.34
CA GLY A 289 24.88 6.16 -7.86
C GLY A 289 25.68 4.92 -7.47
N TYR A 290 27.01 5.00 -7.44
CA TYR A 290 27.87 3.88 -7.06
C TYR A 290 28.05 3.79 -5.55
N GLU A 291 27.83 2.59 -4.98
CA GLU A 291 28.06 2.29 -3.56
C GLU A 291 29.57 2.17 -3.30
N VAL A 292 30.16 3.22 -2.71
CA VAL A 292 31.61 3.28 -2.40
C VAL A 292 31.95 2.67 -1.04
N PHE A 293 30.95 2.45 -0.18
CA PHE A 293 31.09 1.79 1.11
C PHE A 293 29.80 1.08 1.49
N SER A 294 29.91 -0.06 2.17
CA SER A 294 28.79 -0.90 2.60
C SER A 294 29.12 -1.62 3.91
N GLN A 295 28.23 -1.59 4.89
CA GLN A 295 28.33 -2.37 6.13
C GLN A 295 26.95 -2.87 6.56
N ILE A 296 26.86 -4.09 7.09
CA ILE A 296 25.61 -4.66 7.60
C ILE A 296 25.80 -5.06 9.05
N GLU A 297 24.80 -4.80 9.89
CA GLU A 297 24.73 -5.31 11.27
C GLU A 297 23.31 -5.72 11.65
N THR A 298 23.17 -6.40 12.78
CA THR A 298 21.86 -6.78 13.33
C THR A 298 21.59 -5.99 14.61
N LYS A 299 20.36 -5.50 14.77
CA LYS A 299 19.89 -4.80 15.97
C LYS A 299 18.58 -5.41 16.43
N ALA A 300 18.41 -5.51 17.74
CA ALA A 300 17.14 -5.89 18.31
C ALA A 300 16.35 -4.62 18.69
N VAL A 301 15.14 -4.47 18.15
CA VAL A 301 14.25 -3.32 18.33
C VAL A 301 12.93 -3.82 18.92
N GLU A 302 12.41 -3.14 19.96
CA GLU A 302 11.14 -3.54 20.62
C GLU A 302 10.03 -2.50 20.44
N LYS A 303 10.36 -1.22 20.56
CA LYS A 303 9.42 -0.13 20.29
C LYS A 303 10.14 1.05 19.69
N SER A 304 11.24 1.46 20.30
CA SER A 304 12.15 2.43 19.71
C SER A 304 13.58 2.08 20.08
N LEU A 305 14.52 2.36 19.17
CA LEU A 305 15.94 2.19 19.38
C LEU A 305 16.67 3.42 18.83
N SER A 306 17.32 4.17 19.71
CA SER A 306 18.23 5.26 19.37
C SER A 306 19.66 4.86 19.66
N TYR A 307 20.57 5.02 18.69
CA TYR A 307 21.99 4.78 18.90
C TYR A 307 22.87 5.57 17.94
N ASP A 308 24.08 5.89 18.40
CA ASP A 308 25.10 6.51 17.58
C ASP A 308 25.87 5.44 16.78
N LYS A 309 26.05 5.69 15.50
CA LYS A 309 26.84 4.87 14.58
C LYS A 309 28.03 5.68 14.08
N THR A 310 29.20 5.06 14.13
CA THR A 310 30.41 5.53 13.45
C THR A 310 30.70 4.56 12.32
N LEU A 311 30.84 5.09 11.10
CA LEU A 311 31.41 4.36 9.98
C LEU A 311 32.83 4.87 9.77
N ASP A 312 33.78 3.96 9.63
CA ASP A 312 35.20 4.23 9.42
C ASP A 312 35.75 3.36 8.28
N GLY A 313 37.04 3.55 7.96
CA GLY A 313 37.75 2.68 7.01
C GLY A 313 37.48 2.96 5.53
N PHE A 314 36.95 4.13 5.19
CA PHE A 314 36.79 4.59 3.80
C PHE A 314 37.58 5.86 3.53
N ASN A 315 38.04 6.00 2.28
CA ASN A 315 38.67 7.21 1.77
C ASN A 315 37.77 7.80 0.69
N LEU A 316 37.01 8.82 1.07
CA LEU A 316 36.15 9.54 0.13
C LEU A 316 36.94 10.70 -0.49
N VAL A 317 36.77 10.90 -1.79
CA VAL A 317 37.32 12.05 -2.53
C VAL A 317 36.34 13.21 -2.46
N ASP A 318 36.78 14.40 -2.87
CA ASP A 318 35.86 15.54 -2.99
C ASP A 318 34.71 15.22 -3.94
N GLY A 319 33.48 15.53 -3.53
CA GLY A 319 32.26 15.20 -4.28
C GLY A 319 31.00 15.14 -3.43
N ASP A 320 29.87 14.90 -4.09
CA ASP A 320 28.56 14.73 -3.45
C ASP A 320 28.28 13.24 -3.19
N TYR A 321 27.73 12.97 -2.01
CA TYR A 321 27.45 11.64 -1.50
C TYR A 321 26.06 11.57 -0.84
N ILE A 322 25.56 10.36 -0.73
CA ILE A 322 24.34 9.99 -0.02
C ILE A 322 24.72 8.94 1.01
N LEU A 323 24.52 9.25 2.29
CA LEU A 323 24.46 8.23 3.33
C LEU A 323 23.06 7.63 3.30
N ARG A 324 22.98 6.34 3.05
CA ARG A 324 21.74 5.57 3.04
C ARG A 324 21.78 4.53 4.15
N VAL A 325 20.72 4.46 4.94
CA VAL A 325 20.49 3.43 5.94
C VAL A 325 19.26 2.64 5.54
N ASP A 326 19.43 1.36 5.24
CA ASP A 326 18.34 0.43 4.98
C ASP A 326 18.16 -0.50 6.18
N VAL A 327 16.92 -0.78 6.56
CA VAL A 327 16.58 -1.77 7.57
C VAL A 327 15.71 -2.83 6.92
N LEU A 328 16.16 -4.07 7.00
CA LEU A 328 15.49 -5.25 6.49
C LEU A 328 14.96 -6.05 7.69
N TYR A 329 13.70 -6.41 7.64
CA TYR A 329 13.04 -7.13 8.73
C TYR A 329 11.90 -8.00 8.21
N GLY A 330 11.57 -9.07 8.94
CA GLY A 330 10.48 -9.99 8.61
C GLY A 330 10.53 -10.54 7.16
N ASN A 331 9.36 -10.67 6.53
CA ASN A 331 9.15 -11.18 5.17
C ASN A 331 9.66 -10.22 4.07
N LEU A 332 10.95 -9.86 4.09
CA LEU A 332 11.58 -8.93 3.15
C LEU A 332 10.99 -7.51 3.18
N GLN A 333 10.42 -7.10 4.30
CA GLN A 333 10.03 -5.70 4.46
C GLN A 333 11.28 -4.83 4.59
N ARG A 334 11.23 -3.64 4.02
CA ARG A 334 12.34 -2.70 3.97
C ARG A 334 11.84 -1.32 4.35
N ALA A 335 12.50 -0.70 5.31
CA ALA A 335 12.42 0.73 5.55
C ALA A 335 13.80 1.33 5.30
N PHE A 336 13.88 2.59 4.88
CA PHE A 336 15.16 3.24 4.66
C PHE A 336 15.09 4.74 4.89
N ALA A 337 16.26 5.33 5.13
CA ALA A 337 16.43 6.76 5.25
C ALA A 337 17.72 7.18 4.57
N GLU A 338 17.71 8.36 3.96
CA GLU A 338 18.83 8.91 3.20
C GLU A 338 19.16 10.31 3.67
N GLN A 339 20.45 10.64 3.66
CA GLN A 339 20.89 12.01 3.73
C GLN A 339 22.10 12.32 2.85
N LYS A 340 21.99 13.44 2.13
CA LYS A 340 23.01 13.99 1.26
C LYS A 340 24.06 14.77 2.05
N PHE A 341 25.31 14.63 1.65
CA PHE A 341 26.44 15.42 2.15
C PHE A 341 27.48 15.60 1.04
N SER A 342 28.32 16.63 1.16
CA SER A 342 29.40 16.88 0.20
C SER A 342 30.75 16.91 0.92
N ILE A 343 31.81 16.51 0.23
CA ILE A 343 33.20 16.65 0.68
C ILE A 343 33.88 17.68 -0.20
N LEU A 344 34.48 18.70 0.41
CA LEU A 344 35.18 19.79 -0.25
C LEU A 344 36.53 19.99 0.44
N ASN A 345 37.63 19.82 -0.30
CA ASN A 345 39.00 19.86 0.22
C ASN A 345 39.24 18.90 1.39
N GLY A 346 38.64 17.71 1.35
CA GLY A 346 38.70 16.73 2.43
C GLY A 346 37.91 17.08 3.69
N GLU A 347 37.18 18.21 3.71
CA GLU A 347 36.27 18.59 4.80
C GLU A 347 34.81 18.36 4.39
N LEU A 348 33.99 17.90 5.33
CA LEU A 348 32.59 17.62 5.09
C LEU A 348 31.75 18.89 5.18
N ASN A 349 31.13 19.27 4.06
CA ASN A 349 30.13 20.31 3.99
C ASN A 349 28.73 19.67 4.04
N ALA A 350 28.26 19.38 5.25
CA ALA A 350 26.88 18.98 5.44
C ALA A 350 25.99 20.23 5.39
N ASN A 351 25.30 20.44 4.27
CA ASN A 351 24.13 21.31 4.25
C ASN A 351 23.04 20.64 5.10
N SER A 352 23.00 20.98 6.39
CA SER A 352 22.10 20.39 7.40
C SER A 352 20.60 20.62 7.17
N ASN A 353 20.22 21.27 6.07
CA ASN A 353 18.85 21.77 5.86
C ASN A 353 17.98 20.87 4.97
N GLY A 354 18.35 19.59 4.80
CA GLY A 354 17.66 18.69 3.86
C GLY A 354 17.50 17.26 4.37
N ILE A 355 16.81 17.07 5.50
CA ILE A 355 16.30 15.74 5.90
C ILE A 355 15.05 15.47 5.05
N THR A 356 15.18 14.70 3.96
CA THR A 356 14.05 14.36 3.07
C THR A 356 13.47 12.96 3.31
N GLY A 357 13.71 12.36 4.48
CA GLY A 357 13.38 10.95 4.76
C GLY A 357 12.06 10.66 5.49
N PHE A 358 11.31 11.66 5.96
CA PHE A 358 10.08 11.42 6.73
C PHE A 358 8.81 11.74 5.96
N ALA A 359 8.07 10.69 5.59
CA ALA A 359 6.62 10.74 5.36
C ALA A 359 5.83 10.65 6.69
N GLY A 360 6.40 11.19 7.78
CA GLY A 360 5.75 11.33 9.08
C GLY A 360 5.44 12.80 9.32
N SER A 361 4.16 13.13 9.38
CA SER A 361 3.60 14.45 9.65
C SER A 361 4.09 15.04 10.98
N THR A 362 5.29 15.63 10.98
CA THR A 362 5.85 16.26 12.16
C THR A 362 5.71 17.78 12.04
N TYR A 363 4.81 18.33 12.86
CA TYR A 363 4.35 19.72 12.96
C TYR A 363 5.42 20.75 13.39
N GLY A 364 6.69 20.55 13.06
CA GLY A 364 7.77 21.40 13.54
C GLY A 364 8.69 21.83 12.41
N GLU A 365 8.34 22.94 11.73
CA GLU A 365 9.29 23.95 11.20
C GLU A 365 8.67 24.96 10.21
N PHE A 366 7.36 24.96 10.01
CA PHE A 366 6.67 26.02 9.26
C PHE A 366 6.45 27.32 10.09
N ARG A 367 7.46 27.83 10.80
CA ARG A 367 7.28 29.04 11.65
C ARG A 367 7.11 30.35 10.87
N GLY A 368 7.48 30.43 9.59
CA GLY A 368 7.33 31.64 8.78
C GLY A 368 5.99 31.75 8.03
N LEU A 369 5.52 30.65 7.44
CA LEU A 369 4.33 30.66 6.58
C LEU A 369 3.03 30.29 7.33
N ASN A 370 3.08 29.61 8.48
CA ASN A 370 1.85 29.31 9.24
C ASN A 370 1.16 30.55 9.81
N ILE A 371 1.90 31.62 10.15
CA ILE A 371 1.27 32.82 10.69
C ILE A 371 0.34 33.47 9.65
N TYR A 372 0.71 33.44 8.37
CA TYR A 372 -0.13 33.95 7.29
C TYR A 372 -1.39 33.10 7.11
N PHE A 373 -1.29 31.77 7.20
CA PHE A 373 -2.47 30.89 7.13
C PHE A 373 -3.39 31.01 8.35
N ILE A 374 -2.84 31.20 9.54
CA ILE A 374 -3.62 31.45 10.76
C ILE A 374 -4.33 32.79 10.66
N ILE A 375 -3.65 33.85 10.22
CA ILE A 375 -4.28 35.17 9.98
C ILE A 375 -5.37 35.06 8.91
N LEU A 376 -5.10 34.36 7.80
CA LEU A 376 -6.08 34.13 6.74
C LEU A 376 -7.31 33.36 7.27
N ALA A 377 -7.11 32.33 8.09
CA ALA A 377 -8.19 31.57 8.71
C ALA A 377 -9.04 32.46 9.64
N PHE A 378 -8.42 33.32 10.45
CA PHE A 378 -9.15 34.28 11.28
C PHE A 378 -9.92 35.31 10.44
N VAL A 379 -9.37 35.77 9.32
CA VAL A 379 -10.07 36.67 8.38
C VAL A 379 -11.28 35.96 7.77
N ILE A 380 -11.14 34.71 7.32
CA ILE A 380 -12.24 33.92 6.75
C ILE A 380 -13.33 33.70 7.81
N VAL A 381 -12.97 33.30 9.04
CA VAL A 381 -13.92 33.14 10.13
C VAL A 381 -14.63 34.46 10.46
N GLY A 382 -13.90 35.58 10.48
CA GLY A 382 -14.48 36.91 10.68
C GLY A 382 -15.50 37.29 9.60
N VAL A 383 -15.16 37.08 8.32
CA VAL A 383 -16.06 37.31 7.18
C VAL A 383 -17.30 36.42 7.27
N LEU A 384 -17.14 35.14 7.63
CA LEU A 384 -18.25 34.22 7.80
C LEU A 384 -19.16 34.62 8.96
N LEU A 385 -18.64 35.10 10.08
CA LEU A 385 -19.44 35.58 11.20
C LEU A 385 -20.21 36.86 10.86
N VAL A 386 -19.60 37.78 10.10
CA VAL A 386 -20.28 38.99 9.60
C VAL A 386 -21.37 38.62 8.60
N ALA A 387 -21.08 37.73 7.65
CA ALA A 387 -22.07 37.23 6.71
C ALA A 387 -23.22 36.51 7.44
N TYR A 388 -22.91 35.65 8.41
CA TYR A 388 -23.90 34.97 9.23
C TYR A 388 -24.79 35.97 9.97
N ARG A 389 -24.23 36.99 10.62
CA ARG A 389 -25.02 38.05 11.27
C ARG A 389 -25.85 38.86 10.28
N TYR A 390 -25.33 39.09 9.09
CA TYR A 390 -26.05 39.81 8.03
C TYR A 390 -27.23 38.99 7.48
N PHE A 391 -27.06 37.69 7.29
CA PHE A 391 -28.12 36.78 6.83
C PHE A 391 -29.13 36.43 7.93
N ALA A 392 -28.68 36.24 9.17
CA ALA A 392 -29.55 35.99 10.32
C ALA A 392 -30.43 37.20 10.69
N ARG A 393 -30.10 38.40 10.21
CA ARG A 393 -30.92 39.62 10.37
C ARG A 393 -31.96 39.83 9.29
N LYS A 394 -32.01 38.99 8.24
CA LYS A 394 -33.17 39.00 7.35
C LYS A 394 -34.28 38.21 8.03
N PRO A 395 -35.41 38.83 8.42
CA PRO A 395 -36.59 38.07 8.76
C PRO A 395 -36.92 37.21 7.53
N PHE A 396 -36.95 35.90 7.75
CA PHE A 396 -37.46 34.96 6.78
C PHE A 396 -38.92 35.35 6.56
N ASN A 397 -39.19 36.06 5.47
CA ASN A 397 -40.55 36.23 4.97
C ASN A 397 -40.94 34.85 4.42
N ASP A 398 -41.42 33.98 5.31
CA ASP A 398 -42.11 32.75 4.97
C ASP A 398 -43.48 33.11 4.39
N GLU A 399 -43.47 33.56 3.15
CA GLU A 399 -44.64 33.61 2.29
C GLU A 399 -44.77 32.25 1.57
N GLU A 400 -44.83 31.16 2.34
CA GLU A 400 -45.32 29.88 1.84
C GLU A 400 -46.67 29.60 2.50
N ASN A 401 -47.72 29.88 1.73
CA ASN A 401 -49.12 29.59 2.01
C ASN A 401 -49.42 28.08 1.99
N GLY A 402 -48.66 27.28 2.75
CA GLY A 402 -48.96 25.87 2.99
C GLY A 402 -50.13 25.74 3.97
N LEU A 403 -51.04 24.78 3.74
CA LEU A 403 -52.18 24.45 4.62
C LEU A 403 -51.81 24.29 6.11
N LEU A 404 -50.54 24.05 6.42
CA LEU A 404 -50.01 23.93 7.78
C LEU A 404 -49.87 25.27 8.50
N SER A 405 -49.69 26.39 7.79
CA SER A 405 -49.60 27.72 8.43
C SER A 405 -50.92 28.13 9.08
N LYS A 406 -52.05 27.62 8.58
CA LYS A 406 -53.38 27.82 9.18
C LYS A 406 -53.55 27.12 10.53
N VAL A 407 -52.72 26.12 10.84
CA VAL A 407 -52.79 25.38 12.11
C VAL A 407 -52.00 26.10 13.21
N ASN A 408 -50.96 26.85 12.85
CA ASN A 408 -50.20 27.66 13.81
C ASN A 408 -51.05 28.81 14.33
N GLY A 409 -51.06 28.98 15.65
CA GLY A 409 -51.83 30.01 16.35
C GLY A 409 -53.26 29.62 16.73
N LEU A 410 -53.76 28.47 16.28
CA LEU A 410 -55.07 27.96 16.70
C LEU A 410 -55.09 27.71 18.21
N GLU A 411 -56.21 28.05 18.84
CA GLU A 411 -56.43 27.75 20.25
C GLU A 411 -56.68 26.25 20.46
N VAL A 412 -56.11 25.71 21.53
CA VAL A 412 -56.20 24.30 21.89
C VAL A 412 -57.11 24.15 23.09
N TYR A 413 -58.13 23.31 22.98
CA TYR A 413 -59.09 22.99 24.03
C TYR A 413 -59.11 21.49 24.29
N THR A 414 -59.36 21.08 25.53
CA THR A 414 -59.71 19.69 25.83
C THR A 414 -61.11 19.36 25.26
N ASP A 415 -61.41 18.07 25.12
CA ASP A 415 -62.76 17.59 24.79
C ASP A 415 -63.82 17.92 25.86
N THR A 416 -63.39 18.35 27.05
CA THR A 416 -64.25 18.91 28.10
C THR A 416 -64.44 20.44 28.00
N GLY A 417 -63.83 21.10 27.02
CA GLY A 417 -63.95 22.55 26.79
C GLY A 417 -62.99 23.43 27.60
N ILE A 418 -61.98 22.85 28.26
CA ILE A 418 -60.97 23.61 29.02
C ILE A 418 -59.90 24.09 28.04
N LYS A 419 -59.59 25.39 28.07
CA LYS A 419 -58.52 25.96 27.25
C LYS A 419 -57.14 25.51 27.78
N VAL A 420 -56.34 24.97 26.87
CA VAL A 420 -55.01 24.42 27.16
C VAL A 420 -53.91 25.40 26.73
N GLY A 421 -54.10 26.10 25.62
CA GLY A 421 -53.06 26.98 25.07
C GLY A 421 -53.24 27.30 23.59
N ARG A 422 -52.14 27.54 22.86
CA ARG A 422 -52.14 27.77 21.41
C ARG A 422 -51.11 26.91 20.68
N VAL A 423 -51.41 26.48 19.47
CA VAL A 423 -50.46 25.74 18.63
C VAL A 423 -49.29 26.65 18.24
N TYR A 424 -48.09 26.29 18.68
CA TYR A 424 -46.84 26.95 18.33
C TYR A 424 -46.25 26.42 17.01
N GLY A 425 -46.36 25.11 16.78
CA GLY A 425 -45.79 24.47 15.60
C GLY A 425 -46.33 23.07 15.35
N VAL A 426 -46.13 22.58 14.12
CA VAL A 426 -46.49 21.22 13.71
C VAL A 426 -45.22 20.41 13.52
N VAL A 427 -45.11 19.25 14.18
CA VAL A 427 -43.99 18.32 14.00
C VAL A 427 -44.35 17.27 12.96
N ILE A 428 -43.56 17.17 11.90
CA ILE A 428 -43.72 16.17 10.83
C ILE A 428 -42.65 15.10 10.98
N ARG A 429 -43.04 13.82 10.97
CA ARG A 429 -42.13 12.68 10.95
C ARG A 429 -42.61 11.67 9.92
N SER A 430 -41.70 11.17 9.08
CA SER A 430 -42.02 10.19 8.03
C SER A 430 -43.16 10.63 7.10
N ASN A 431 -43.14 11.90 6.69
CA ASN A 431 -44.15 12.50 5.81
C ASN A 431 -45.60 12.48 6.36
N ARG A 432 -45.76 12.40 7.68
CA ARG A 432 -47.04 12.50 8.39
C ARG A 432 -46.93 13.47 9.57
N ILE A 433 -48.05 14.09 9.95
CA ILE A 433 -48.10 14.93 11.16
C ILE A 433 -47.92 14.00 12.37
N TYR A 434 -46.81 14.18 13.09
CA TYR A 434 -46.48 13.42 14.29
C TYR A 434 -47.18 14.00 15.52
N GLY A 435 -47.20 15.33 15.64
CA GLY A 435 -47.81 16.01 16.77
C GLY A 435 -47.82 17.52 16.62
N LEU A 436 -48.49 18.18 17.55
CA LEU A 436 -48.60 19.63 17.64
C LEU A 436 -47.82 20.09 18.87
N VAL A 437 -46.92 21.05 18.69
CA VAL A 437 -46.28 21.77 19.81
C VAL A 437 -47.25 22.85 20.25
N VAL A 438 -47.65 22.82 21.52
CA VAL A 438 -48.62 23.76 22.10
C VAL A 438 -47.92 24.59 23.16
N ASP A 439 -47.98 25.91 23.02
CA ASP A 439 -47.65 26.85 24.09
C ASP A 439 -48.79 26.80 25.12
N LEU A 440 -48.49 26.33 26.32
CA LEU A 440 -49.47 26.08 27.38
C LEU A 440 -49.84 27.39 28.09
N ASP A 441 -51.13 27.59 28.35
CA ASP A 441 -51.60 28.71 29.18
C ASP A 441 -51.16 28.52 30.63
N LYS A 442 -50.92 29.64 31.33
CA LYS A 442 -50.43 29.65 32.73
C LYS A 442 -51.40 28.96 33.72
N ASP A 443 -52.66 28.83 33.34
CA ASP A 443 -53.71 28.22 34.15
C ASP A 443 -53.69 26.68 34.09
N VAL A 444 -52.92 26.09 33.17
CA VAL A 444 -52.71 24.64 33.12
C VAL A 444 -51.68 24.25 34.20
N PRO A 445 -51.99 23.30 35.11
CA PRO A 445 -51.14 22.97 36.26
C PRO A 445 -49.95 22.08 35.85
N VAL A 446 -49.11 22.56 34.94
CA VAL A 446 -47.93 21.86 34.41
C VAL A 446 -46.71 22.77 34.48
N LYS A 447 -45.53 22.18 34.71
CA LYS A 447 -44.28 22.93 34.96
C LYS A 447 -43.66 23.53 33.69
N TYR A 448 -44.09 23.09 32.50
CA TYR A 448 -43.48 23.44 31.22
C TYR A 448 -44.32 24.47 30.46
N SER A 449 -43.66 25.38 29.75
CA SER A 449 -44.34 26.38 28.90
C SER A 449 -44.81 25.81 27.57
N ARG A 450 -44.30 24.64 27.17
CA ARG A 450 -44.61 23.95 25.92
C ARG A 450 -44.84 22.48 26.16
N ALA A 451 -45.75 21.90 25.38
CA ALA A 451 -46.02 20.47 25.36
C ALA A 451 -46.11 19.96 23.93
N LEU A 452 -45.53 18.79 23.65
CA LEU A 452 -45.78 18.08 22.41
C LEU A 452 -46.99 17.15 22.59
N ILE A 453 -48.09 17.49 21.91
CA ILE A 453 -49.29 16.65 21.85
C ILE A 453 -49.22 15.80 20.59
N ARG A 454 -49.06 14.48 20.76
CA ARG A 454 -49.07 13.55 19.63
C ARG A 454 -50.40 13.60 18.90
N TYR A 455 -50.36 13.47 17.58
CA TYR A 455 -51.54 13.63 16.74
C TYR A 455 -52.64 12.59 17.03
N GLU A 456 -52.29 11.44 17.63
CA GLU A 456 -53.23 10.42 18.11
C GLU A 456 -54.19 10.91 19.22
N PHE A 457 -53.80 11.95 19.96
CA PHE A 457 -54.64 12.59 20.98
C PHE A 457 -55.41 13.81 20.47
N VAL A 458 -55.22 14.17 19.20
CA VAL A 458 -55.93 15.28 18.55
C VAL A 458 -57.25 14.75 17.99
N ARG A 459 -58.37 15.21 18.54
CA ARG A 459 -59.72 14.79 18.15
C ARG A 459 -60.23 15.55 16.93
N ASN A 460 -59.91 16.84 16.82
CA ASN A 460 -60.37 17.68 15.73
C ASN A 460 -59.42 18.87 15.50
N VAL A 461 -59.27 19.30 14.25
CA VAL A 461 -58.51 20.50 13.85
C VAL A 461 -59.38 21.29 12.87
N ARG A 462 -60.04 22.35 13.36
CA ARG A 462 -60.81 23.32 12.55
C ARG A 462 -60.39 24.73 12.95
N ASP A 463 -61.34 25.57 13.38
CA ASP A 463 -61.06 26.90 13.94
C ASP A 463 -60.41 26.83 15.33
N VAL A 464 -60.51 25.66 15.98
CA VAL A 464 -59.80 25.30 17.21
C VAL A 464 -59.27 23.88 17.09
N VAL A 465 -58.28 23.56 17.91
CA VAL A 465 -57.77 22.19 18.08
C VAL A 465 -58.41 21.60 19.33
N VAL A 466 -59.07 20.45 19.17
CA VAL A 466 -59.65 19.72 20.31
C VAL A 466 -58.78 18.51 20.61
N VAL A 467 -58.31 18.38 21.85
CA VAL A 467 -57.45 17.30 22.32
C VAL A 467 -58.14 16.48 23.42
N ASP A 468 -57.79 15.20 23.52
CA ASP A 468 -58.34 14.30 24.52
C ASP A 468 -57.96 14.74 25.95
N SER A 469 -58.94 14.96 26.85
CA SER A 469 -58.66 15.40 28.23
C SER A 469 -57.83 14.40 29.05
N ARG A 470 -57.79 13.13 28.65
CA ARG A 470 -57.02 12.08 29.36
C ARG A 470 -55.51 12.34 29.34
N ILE A 471 -55.00 13.16 28.42
CA ILE A 471 -53.58 13.52 28.38
C ILE A 471 -53.16 14.39 29.58
N PHE A 472 -54.12 15.03 30.26
CA PHE A 472 -53.87 15.90 31.41
C PHE A 472 -54.32 15.31 32.74
N SER A 473 -55.12 14.23 32.75
CA SER A 473 -55.73 13.71 33.98
C SER A 473 -54.96 12.58 34.67
N HIS A 474 -53.99 11.94 34.00
CA HIS A 474 -53.17 10.86 34.57
C HIS A 474 -51.68 11.08 34.25
N ASN A 475 -50.82 10.77 35.23
CA ASN A 475 -49.36 10.81 35.19
C ASN A 475 -48.77 10.71 33.75
N PRO A 476 -48.14 11.77 33.22
CA PRO A 476 -48.10 12.03 31.78
C PRO A 476 -47.07 11.16 31.08
N GLN A 477 -47.46 9.96 30.64
CA GLN A 477 -46.65 9.19 29.68
C GLN A 477 -46.86 9.66 28.22
N GLY A 478 -47.84 10.54 27.97
CA GLY A 478 -48.17 11.06 26.65
C GLY A 478 -47.70 12.50 26.33
N VAL A 479 -47.19 13.24 27.34
CA VAL A 479 -46.73 14.62 27.19
C VAL A 479 -45.23 14.66 27.45
N SER A 480 -44.43 14.72 26.38
CA SER A 480 -42.99 14.99 26.48
C SER A 480 -42.75 16.50 26.48
N ALA A 481 -41.85 16.95 27.36
CA ALA A 481 -41.32 18.32 27.36
C ALA A 481 -40.55 18.63 26.08
#